data_AF-A0A497JMS8-F1
#
_entry.id   AF-A0A497JMS8-F1
#
_cell.length_a   1.000
_cell.length_b   1.000
_cell.length_c   1.000
_cell.angle_alpha   90.00
_cell.angle_beta   90.00
_cell.angle_gamma   90.00
#
_symmetry.space_group_name_H-M   'P 1'
#
loop_
_entity.id
_entity.type
_entity.pdbx_description
1 polymer ?
#
loop_
_entity_poly.entity_id
_entity_poly.type
_entity_poly.pdbx_seq_one_letter_code
_entity_poly.pdbx_strand_id
1 'polypeptide(L)'
;MSKEKLFPWILVLMLVLGAIMSPLGAASAPEETEIRVIDPTDGDTSFIFSTDTTPVGTLFNATVWVYEVIDLYNYQIRLSIDDTLLSITRAWIPNWDSNWIFTGQATFAPPPLLEDA
;
A
#
# COMPACT_ATOMS: atom_id res chain seq x y z
N MET A 1 44.23 -21.72 -40.72
CA MET A 1 44.62 -20.74 -39.68
C MET A 1 45.36 -21.50 -38.58
N SER A 2 46.61 -21.12 -38.26
CA SER A 2 47.42 -21.85 -37.27
C SER A 2 46.71 -21.88 -35.91
N LYS A 3 46.77 -23.02 -35.19
CA LYS A 3 46.14 -23.23 -33.87
C LYS A 3 46.56 -22.15 -32.85
N GLU A 4 47.74 -21.56 -33.06
CA GLU A 4 48.34 -20.52 -32.23
C GLU A 4 47.69 -19.15 -32.42
N LYS A 5 47.02 -18.95 -33.55
CA LYS A 5 46.20 -17.75 -33.83
C LYS A 5 44.73 -17.96 -33.46
N LEU A 6 44.29 -19.17 -33.13
CA LEU A 6 42.89 -19.45 -32.75
C LEU A 6 42.62 -19.15 -31.27
N PHE A 7 43.59 -19.40 -30.40
CA PHE A 7 43.48 -19.16 -28.96
C PHE A 7 43.17 -17.70 -28.55
N PRO A 8 43.85 -16.66 -29.10
CA PRO A 8 43.55 -15.27 -28.72
C PRO A 8 42.17 -14.81 -29.19
N TRP A 9 41.67 -15.35 -30.31
CA TRP A 9 40.33 -15.03 -30.80
C TRP A 9 39.22 -15.65 -29.95
N ILE A 10 39.46 -16.83 -29.37
CA ILE A 10 38.54 -17.45 -28.41
C ILE A 10 38.45 -16.61 -27.13
N LEU A 11 39.58 -16.09 -26.64
CA LEU A 11 39.60 -15.19 -25.47
C LEU A 11 38.87 -13.87 -25.74
N VAL A 12 39.06 -13.28 -26.93
CA VAL A 12 38.32 -12.06 -27.33
C VAL A 12 36.82 -12.34 -27.45
N LEU A 13 36.43 -13.49 -28.02
CA LEU A 13 35.02 -13.89 -28.12
C LEU A 13 34.38 -14.09 -26.74
N MET A 14 35.10 -14.69 -25.78
CA MET A 14 34.63 -14.84 -24.41
C MET A 14 34.49 -13.50 -23.68
N LEU A 15 35.41 -12.55 -23.92
CA LEU A 15 35.35 -11.21 -23.33
C LEU A 15 34.13 -10.42 -23.87
N VAL A 16 33.83 -10.56 -25.16
CA VAL A 16 32.67 -9.93 -25.80
C VAL A 16 31.36 -10.57 -25.31
N LEU A 17 31.30 -11.90 -25.16
CA LEU A 17 30.13 -12.56 -24.57
C LEU A 17 29.87 -12.11 -23.11
N GLY A 18 30.93 -11.96 -22.31
CA GLY A 18 30.82 -11.48 -20.93
C GLY A 18 30.35 -10.02 -20.82
N ALA A 19 30.65 -9.17 -21.81
CA ALA A 19 30.23 -7.77 -21.84
C ALA A 19 28.77 -7.57 -22.31
N ILE A 20 28.14 -8.59 -22.92
CA ILE A 20 26.74 -8.52 -23.40
C ILE A 20 25.76 -9.04 -22.33
N MET A 21 26.24 -9.73 -21.28
CA MET A 21 25.46 -9.96 -20.07
C MET A 21 25.35 -8.64 -19.29
N SER A 22 24.39 -7.81 -19.69
CA SER A 22 23.90 -6.74 -18.83
C SER A 22 23.53 -7.36 -17.48
N PRO A 23 23.79 -6.70 -16.33
CA PRO A 23 23.19 -7.13 -15.08
C PRO A 23 21.68 -7.15 -15.33
N LEU A 24 21.08 -8.33 -15.19
CA LEU A 24 19.64 -8.49 -15.12
C LEU A 24 19.20 -7.44 -14.10
N GLY A 25 18.48 -6.41 -14.56
CA GLY A 25 18.10 -5.28 -13.73
C GLY A 25 17.55 -5.82 -12.44
N ALA A 26 18.08 -5.35 -11.30
CA ALA A 26 17.59 -5.74 -10.00
C ALA A 26 16.06 -5.59 -10.04
N ALA A 27 15.34 -6.69 -9.93
CA ALA A 27 13.91 -6.62 -9.72
C ALA A 27 13.74 -5.82 -8.42
N SER A 28 13.16 -4.63 -8.52
CA SER A 28 12.73 -3.90 -7.33
C SER A 28 11.80 -4.85 -6.59
N ALA A 29 12.13 -5.17 -5.33
CA ALA A 29 11.19 -5.87 -4.48
C ALA A 29 9.89 -5.05 -4.47
N PRO A 30 8.71 -5.68 -4.64
CA PRO A 30 7.46 -4.96 -4.47
C PRO A 30 7.46 -4.35 -3.07
N GLU A 31 7.09 -3.07 -2.98
CA GLU A 31 6.90 -2.44 -1.68
C GLU A 31 5.82 -3.21 -0.91
N GLU A 32 5.98 -3.32 0.40
CA GLU A 32 5.08 -4.10 1.24
C GLU A 32 3.71 -3.42 1.32
N THR A 33 2.63 -4.19 1.12
CA THR A 33 1.28 -3.66 1.28
C THR A 33 1.09 -3.14 2.70
N GLU A 34 0.77 -1.86 2.81
CA GLU A 34 0.67 -1.18 4.10
C GLU A 34 -0.69 -0.51 4.27
N ILE A 35 -1.23 -0.57 5.49
CA ILE A 35 -2.44 0.15 5.88
C ILE A 35 -2.02 1.37 6.69
N ARG A 36 -2.47 2.57 6.29
CA ARG A 36 -2.22 3.82 7.02
C ARG A 36 -3.53 4.53 7.32
N VAL A 37 -3.56 5.27 8.42
CA VAL A 37 -4.65 6.20 8.73
C VAL A 37 -4.18 7.59 8.34
N ILE A 38 -4.90 8.24 7.44
CA ILE A 38 -4.55 9.57 6.97
C ILE A 38 -5.32 10.61 7.77
N ASP A 39 -4.61 11.63 8.24
CA ASP A 39 -5.22 12.78 8.88
C ASP A 39 -6.00 13.60 7.83
N PRO A 40 -7.31 13.82 8.04
CA PRO A 40 -8.12 14.59 7.09
C PRO A 40 -7.73 16.08 7.01
N THR A 41 -6.95 16.58 7.97
CA THR A 41 -6.61 18.01 8.11
C THR A 41 -5.44 18.40 7.23
N ASP A 42 -4.40 17.56 7.15
CA ASP A 42 -3.16 17.84 6.41
C ASP A 42 -2.80 16.76 5.38
N GLY A 43 -3.49 15.62 5.37
CA GLY A 43 -3.21 14.50 4.47
C GLY A 43 -1.97 13.69 4.86
N ASP A 44 -1.41 13.90 6.05
CA ASP A 44 -0.27 13.12 6.54
C ASP A 44 -0.70 11.76 7.08
N THR A 45 0.26 10.84 7.10
CA THR A 45 0.16 9.48 7.63
C THR A 45 0.21 9.41 9.16
N SER A 46 0.45 10.53 9.83
CA SER A 46 0.54 10.64 11.29
C SER A 46 -0.76 11.16 11.91
N PHE A 47 -1.82 10.36 11.88
CA PHE A 47 -3.08 10.74 12.52
C PHE A 47 -2.99 10.68 14.05
N ILE A 48 -2.97 11.84 14.72
CA ILE A 48 -2.97 11.96 16.19
C ILE A 48 -4.19 12.79 16.63
N PHE A 49 -5.15 12.12 17.27
CA PHE A 49 -6.28 12.79 17.92
C PHE A 49 -6.01 12.92 19.43
N SER A 50 -5.84 14.15 19.92
CA SER A 50 -5.61 14.42 21.35
C SER A 50 -6.92 14.68 22.09
N THR A 51 -7.17 13.93 23.16
CA THR A 51 -8.33 14.12 24.05
C THR A 51 -8.11 15.20 25.10
N ASP A 52 -6.86 15.58 25.39
CA ASP A 52 -6.52 16.49 26.49
C ASP A 52 -6.93 17.94 26.22
N THR A 53 -6.86 18.35 24.95
CA THR A 53 -7.14 19.72 24.51
C THR A 53 -8.46 19.84 23.75
N THR A 54 -9.11 18.72 23.45
CA THR A 54 -10.31 18.67 22.61
C THR A 54 -11.58 18.66 23.45
N PRO A 55 -12.54 19.58 23.23
CA PRO A 55 -13.80 19.59 23.96
C PRO A 55 -14.62 18.31 23.72
N VAL A 56 -15.30 17.84 24.77
CA VAL A 56 -16.24 16.71 24.70
C VAL A 56 -17.34 17.00 23.68
N GLY A 57 -17.65 16.02 22.84
CA GLY A 57 -18.63 16.14 21.75
C GLY A 57 -18.05 16.61 20.42
N THR A 58 -16.74 16.86 20.34
CA THR A 58 -16.06 17.12 19.06
C THR A 58 -16.14 15.87 18.17
N LEU A 59 -16.53 16.07 16.91
CA LEU A 59 -16.59 15.01 15.90
C LEU A 59 -15.40 15.13 14.97
N PHE A 60 -14.84 13.99 14.57
CA PHE A 60 -13.80 13.90 13.56
C PHE A 60 -14.04 12.69 12.65
N ASN A 61 -13.43 12.72 11.46
CA ASN A 61 -13.40 11.58 10.55
C ASN A 61 -11.98 11.02 10.51
N ALA A 62 -11.84 9.70 10.49
CA ALA A 62 -10.57 9.04 10.20
C ALA A 62 -10.74 8.25 8.90
N THR A 63 -9.78 8.38 7.98
CA THR A 63 -9.81 7.66 6.70
C THR A 63 -8.67 6.65 6.67
N VAL A 64 -9.03 5.39 6.43
CA VAL A 64 -8.06 4.30 6.30
C VAL A 64 -7.71 4.12 4.84
N TRP A 65 -6.42 4.20 4.53
CA TRP A 65 -5.84 3.99 3.21
C TRP A 65 -5.02 2.72 3.20
N VAL A 66 -4.98 2.07 2.04
CA VAL A 66 -4.10 0.94 1.76
C VAL A 66 -3.20 1.30 0.59
N TYR A 67 -1.91 1.05 0.75
CA TYR A 67 -0.85 1.38 -0.21
C TYR A 67 -0.21 0.11 -0.73
N GLU A 68 0.46 0.22 -1.89
CA GLU A 68 1.26 -0.88 -2.48
C GLU A 68 0.45 -2.17 -2.64
N VAL A 69 -0.76 -2.02 -3.19
CA VAL A 69 -1.71 -3.11 -3.38
C VAL A 69 -1.57 -3.71 -4.78
N ILE A 70 -1.25 -5.00 -4.84
CA ILE A 70 -1.20 -5.79 -6.07
C ILE A 70 -2.28 -6.87 -5.98
N ASP A 71 -3.14 -6.98 -6.99
CA ASP A 71 -4.16 -8.03 -7.16
C ASP A 71 -5.11 -8.24 -5.96
N LEU A 72 -5.59 -7.16 -5.32
CA LEU A 72 -6.54 -7.28 -4.19
C LEU A 72 -7.92 -7.77 -4.62
N TYR A 73 -8.34 -8.89 -4.03
CA TYR A 73 -9.66 -9.47 -4.25
C TYR A 73 -10.74 -8.91 -3.30
N ASN A 74 -10.40 -8.68 -2.03
CA ASN A 74 -11.32 -8.31 -0.95
C ASN A 74 -10.55 -7.65 0.21
N TYR A 75 -11.22 -6.84 1.04
CA TYR A 75 -10.71 -6.43 2.35
C TYR A 75 -11.78 -6.50 3.44
N GLN A 76 -11.34 -6.67 4.69
CA GLN A 76 -12.15 -6.48 5.90
C GLN A 76 -11.29 -5.77 6.95
N ILE A 77 -11.86 -4.78 7.62
CA ILE A 77 -11.18 -3.99 8.65
C ILE A 77 -11.98 -4.10 9.94
N ARG A 78 -11.29 -4.40 11.04
CA ARG A 78 -11.84 -4.31 12.40
C ARG A 78 -11.15 -3.15 13.11
N LEU A 79 -11.92 -2.12 13.44
CA LEU A 79 -11.46 -1.04 14.30
C LEU A 79 -11.92 -1.32 15.73
N SER A 80 -11.02 -1.15 16.69
CA SER A 80 -11.33 -1.23 18.11
C SER A 80 -10.87 0.06 18.76
N ILE A 81 -11.75 0.66 19.55
CA ILE A 81 -11.50 1.90 20.28
C ILE A 81 -11.79 1.68 21.76
N ASP A 82 -11.26 2.56 22.60
CA ASP A 82 -11.69 2.68 23.98
C ASP A 82 -13.00 3.49 24.02
N ASP A 83 -14.12 2.79 24.22
CA ASP A 83 -15.46 3.41 24.21
C ASP A 83 -15.72 4.33 25.42
N THR A 84 -14.81 4.35 26.41
CA THR A 84 -14.87 5.33 27.51
C THR A 84 -14.41 6.72 27.10
N LEU A 85 -13.62 6.82 26.02
CA LEU A 85 -13.03 8.06 25.53
C LEU A 85 -13.61 8.52 24.20
N LEU A 86 -13.87 7.58 23.29
CA LEU A 86 -14.30 7.82 21.93
C LEU A 86 -15.57 7.03 21.65
N SER A 87 -16.38 7.46 20.68
CA SER A 87 -17.52 6.69 20.22
C SER A 87 -17.59 6.71 18.70
N ILE A 88 -17.76 5.53 18.09
CA ILE A 88 -17.91 5.42 16.63
C ILE A 88 -19.37 5.68 16.29
N THR A 89 -19.65 6.88 15.79
CA THR A 89 -21.03 7.25 15.43
C THR A 89 -21.44 6.74 14.05
N ARG A 90 -20.48 6.58 13.13
CA ARG A 90 -20.72 6.22 11.72
C ARG A 90 -19.49 5.56 11.11
N ALA A 91 -19.73 4.70 10.13
CA ALA A 91 -18.72 4.13 9.25
C ALA A 91 -19.27 4.04 7.83
N TRP A 92 -18.41 4.18 6.84
CA TRP A 92 -18.80 4.23 5.43
C TRP A 92 -17.81 3.49 4.54
N ILE A 93 -18.30 3.07 3.38
CA ILE A 93 -17.47 2.59 2.27
C ILE A 93 -17.36 3.75 1.28
N PRO A 94 -16.14 4.19 0.89
CA PRO A 94 -15.94 5.40 0.10
C PRO A 94 -16.23 5.17 -1.39
N ASN A 95 -17.43 4.72 -1.73
CA ASN A 95 -17.84 4.46 -3.12
C ASN A 95 -17.93 5.74 -3.99
N TRP A 96 -17.83 6.91 -3.36
CA TRP A 96 -17.76 8.22 -4.01
C TRP A 96 -16.33 8.66 -4.33
N ASP A 97 -15.31 8.02 -3.76
CA ASP A 97 -13.91 8.39 -3.97
C ASP A 97 -13.34 7.61 -5.15
N SER A 98 -12.84 8.32 -6.17
CA SER A 98 -12.24 7.70 -7.36
C SER A 98 -10.97 6.90 -7.07
N ASN A 99 -10.30 7.17 -5.94
CA ASN A 99 -9.11 6.45 -5.51
C ASN A 99 -9.44 5.17 -4.74
N TRP A 100 -10.72 4.92 -4.44
CA TRP A 100 -11.11 3.65 -3.83
C TRP A 100 -10.84 2.50 -4.80
N ILE A 101 -10.17 1.45 -4.31
CA ILE A 101 -9.63 0.35 -5.12
C ILE A 101 -10.67 -0.41 -5.96
N PHE A 102 -11.95 -0.28 -5.60
CA PHE A 102 -13.06 -0.95 -6.26
C PHE A 102 -13.95 0.01 -7.08
N THR A 103 -13.50 1.23 -7.33
CA THR A 103 -14.23 2.19 -8.17
C THR A 103 -14.51 1.60 -9.55
N GLY A 104 -15.78 1.61 -9.97
CA GLY A 104 -16.21 1.10 -11.27
C GLY A 104 -16.26 -0.44 -11.39
N GLN A 105 -15.94 -1.17 -10.32
CA GLN A 105 -16.02 -2.63 -10.27
C GLN A 105 -17.36 -3.09 -9.68
N ALA A 106 -17.87 -4.21 -10.17
CA ALA A 106 -18.99 -4.89 -9.51
C ALA A 106 -18.46 -5.57 -8.25
N THR A 107 -18.77 -5.01 -7.08
CA THR A 107 -18.26 -5.51 -5.80
C THR A 107 -19.37 -5.97 -4.87
N PHE A 108 -19.03 -6.96 -4.04
CA PHE A 108 -19.85 -7.35 -2.90
C PHE A 108 -19.21 -6.77 -1.64
N ALA A 109 -19.62 -5.57 -1.25
CA ALA A 109 -19.13 -4.88 -0.07
C ALA A 109 -20.28 -4.80 0.95
N PRO A 110 -20.36 -5.71 1.95
CA PRO A 110 -21.36 -5.61 3.00
C PRO A 110 -21.19 -4.28 3.74
N PRO A 111 -22.29 -3.65 4.20
CA PRO A 111 -22.21 -2.39 4.91
C PRO A 111 -21.36 -2.56 6.20
N PRO A 112 -20.70 -1.49 6.66
CA PRO A 112 -19.97 -1.52 7.92
C PRO A 112 -20.88 -1.96 9.08
N LEU A 113 -20.36 -2.82 9.94
CA LEU A 113 -21.01 -3.24 11.17
C LEU A 113 -20.41 -2.46 12.35
N LEU A 114 -21.27 -1.84 13.14
CA LEU A 114 -20.89 -1.22 14.41
C LEU A 114 -21.35 -2.16 15.53
N GLU A 115 -20.39 -2.70 16.27
CA GLU A 115 -20.64 -3.52 17.45
C GLU A 115 -20.34 -2.68 18.69
N ASP A 116 -21.28 -2.65 19.63
CA ASP A 116 -21.08 -2.14 20.98
C ASP A 116 -20.67 -3.33 21.85
N ALA A 117 -19.48 -3.28 22.46
CA ALA A 117 -18.83 -4.42 23.12
C ALA A 117 -18.99 -4.37 24.64
#